data_AF-A0A928JPL5-F1
#
_entry.id   AF-A0A928JPL5-F1
#
_cell.length_a   1.000
_cell.length_b   1.000
_cell.length_c   1.000
_cell.angle_alpha   90.00
_cell.angle_beta   90.00
_cell.angle_gamma   90.00
#
_symmetry.space_group_name_H-M   'P 1'
#
loop_
_entity.id
_entity.type
_entity.pdbx_description
1 polymer ?
#
loop_
_entity_poly.entity_id
_entity_poly.type
_entity_poly.pdbx_seq_one_letter_code
_entity_poly.pdbx_strand_id
1 'polypeptide(L)'
;MWFHLPSYGQGYSLEGDGRYPHRAHYETYKGRMEGHAMKILVLNGSPKRDKSDTMHITRAFLDGMKEAAPQDIHIIHTIDPHIDYCTGCFSCMRNGGTCIHNDDMKAILEEILDSDLLIWSFPLYCYGMPAPLKALLDRTLPLSSMAMQKVGDRYEHVGQADFSHLKYLMICGCGFPNSRHNFEPAEAQFKLCFPGGHTIITVPESPMFNAPEAAVVTVPRL
;
A
#
# COMPACT_ATOMS: atom_id res chain seq x y z
N MET A 1 0.74 2.12 40.45
CA MET A 1 0.37 3.54 40.65
C MET A 1 -0.94 3.75 39.92
N TRP A 2 -2.02 3.91 40.69
CA TRP A 2 -3.38 4.07 40.18
C TRP A 2 -3.59 5.52 39.76
N PHE A 3 -4.15 5.77 38.58
CA PHE A 3 -4.68 7.09 38.24
C PHE A 3 -6.14 6.93 37.78
N HIS A 4 -7.04 7.47 38.61
CA HIS A 4 -8.43 7.77 38.26
C HIS A 4 -8.47 8.82 37.15
N LEU A 5 -9.35 8.62 36.16
CA LEU A 5 -9.78 9.66 35.23
C LEU A 5 -11.28 9.90 35.43
N PRO A 6 -11.74 11.17 35.40
CA PRO A 6 -13.12 11.54 35.71
C PRO A 6 -14.08 11.19 34.56
N SER A 7 -15.30 10.82 34.95
CA SER A 7 -16.45 10.61 34.09
C SER A 7 -16.96 11.94 33.52
N TYR A 8 -17.02 12.06 32.20
CA TYR A 8 -17.89 13.01 31.52
C TYR A 8 -18.62 12.30 30.38
N GLY A 9 -19.94 12.24 30.52
CA GLY A 9 -20.84 11.87 29.45
C GLY A 9 -21.25 13.11 28.65
N GLN A 10 -21.37 12.94 27.34
CA GLN A 10 -22.46 13.50 26.54
C GLN A 10 -22.49 12.74 25.22
N GLY A 11 -23.66 12.16 24.93
CA GLY A 11 -23.90 11.34 23.77
C GLY A 11 -24.01 12.14 22.49
N TYR A 12 -23.61 11.50 21.39
CA TYR A 12 -24.09 11.85 20.06
C TYR A 12 -24.67 10.59 19.45
N SER A 13 -25.98 10.61 19.24
CA SER A 13 -26.72 9.63 18.45
C SER A 13 -26.34 9.77 16.98
N LEU A 14 -25.90 8.68 16.36
CA LEU A 14 -25.79 8.57 14.90
C LEU A 14 -27.03 7.81 14.40
N GLU A 15 -28.10 8.55 14.10
CA GLU A 15 -29.09 8.11 13.13
C GLU A 15 -28.83 8.86 11.83
N GLY A 16 -28.45 8.14 10.78
CA GLY A 16 -28.12 8.71 9.47
C GLY A 16 -28.31 7.66 8.37
N ASP A 17 -29.48 7.75 7.73
CA ASP A 17 -29.85 7.29 6.39
C ASP A 17 -28.65 6.90 5.48
N GLY A 18 -28.61 5.62 5.11
CA GLY A 18 -27.58 4.99 4.27
C GLY A 18 -27.61 5.42 2.79
N ARG A 19 -27.31 6.69 2.51
CA ARG A 19 -27.01 7.19 1.16
C ARG A 19 -25.61 7.81 1.13
N TYR A 20 -24.63 7.05 0.66
CA TYR A 20 -23.28 7.56 0.35
C TYR A 20 -23.35 8.63 -0.75
N PRO A 21 -22.79 9.84 -0.56
CA PRO A 21 -22.85 10.92 -1.54
C PRO A 21 -21.74 10.76 -2.59
N HIS A 22 -21.88 9.80 -3.51
CA HIS A 22 -20.85 9.46 -4.51
C HIS A 22 -20.61 10.56 -5.57
N ARG A 23 -21.60 11.44 -5.81
CA ARG A 23 -21.59 12.38 -6.95
C ARG A 23 -20.95 13.74 -6.63
N ALA A 24 -21.19 14.28 -5.44
CA ALA A 24 -20.64 15.58 -5.02
C ALA A 24 -19.13 15.51 -4.73
N HIS A 25 -18.65 14.38 -4.19
CA HIS A 25 -17.22 14.14 -4.05
C HIS A 25 -16.51 14.05 -5.42
N TYR A 26 -17.10 13.34 -6.39
CA TYR A 26 -16.54 13.23 -7.74
C TYR A 26 -16.36 14.60 -8.42
N GLU A 27 -17.36 15.49 -8.37
CA GLU A 27 -17.27 16.80 -9.03
C GLU A 27 -16.26 17.75 -8.37
N THR A 28 -16.14 17.69 -7.04
CA THR A 28 -15.14 18.48 -6.29
C THR A 28 -13.71 17.97 -6.53
N TYR A 29 -13.53 16.66 -6.72
CA TYR A 29 -12.25 16.08 -7.14
C TYR A 29 -11.90 16.42 -8.59
N LYS A 30 -12.89 16.37 -9.49
CA LYS A 30 -12.70 16.69 -10.91
C LYS A 30 -12.19 18.12 -11.11
N GLY A 31 -12.69 19.09 -10.34
CA GLY A 31 -12.22 20.48 -10.37
C GLY A 31 -10.79 20.70 -9.84
N ARG A 32 -10.23 19.76 -9.06
CA ARG A 32 -8.82 19.78 -8.63
C ARG A 32 -7.87 19.10 -9.62
N MET A 33 -8.38 18.25 -10.51
CA MET A 33 -7.60 17.40 -11.42
C MET A 33 -7.54 17.93 -12.86
N GLU A 34 -8.18 19.05 -13.17
CA GLU A 34 -8.05 19.70 -14.47
C GLU A 34 -6.62 20.26 -14.66
N GLY A 35 -5.74 19.42 -15.22
CA GLY A 35 -4.39 19.80 -15.68
C GLY A 35 -3.21 19.11 -14.99
N HIS A 36 -3.42 18.27 -13.97
CA HIS A 36 -2.33 17.53 -13.31
C HIS A 36 -2.49 16.03 -13.50
N ALA A 37 -1.48 15.39 -14.10
CA ALA A 37 -1.45 13.93 -14.20
C ALA A 37 -1.26 13.33 -12.80
N MET A 38 -2.00 12.26 -12.51
CA MET A 38 -1.85 11.51 -11.26
C MET A 38 -0.47 10.86 -11.24
N LYS A 39 0.33 11.15 -10.21
CA LYS A 39 1.66 10.55 -10.02
C LYS A 39 1.51 9.19 -9.37
N ILE A 40 1.93 8.15 -10.09
CA ILE A 40 1.79 6.76 -9.67
C ILE A 40 3.18 6.13 -9.56
N LEU A 41 3.56 5.73 -8.35
CA LEU A 41 4.75 4.92 -8.12
C LEU A 41 4.37 3.45 -7.96
N VAL A 42 4.93 2.60 -8.79
CA VAL A 42 4.75 1.15 -8.72
C VAL A 42 6.00 0.50 -8.15
N LEU A 43 5.88 -0.07 -6.95
CA LEU A 43 6.91 -0.92 -6.35
C LEU A 43 6.66 -2.36 -6.78
N ASN A 44 7.41 -2.81 -7.80
CA ASN A 44 7.36 -4.19 -8.27
C ASN A 44 8.27 -5.08 -7.41
N GLY A 45 7.66 -5.90 -6.56
CA GLY A 45 8.31 -6.88 -5.70
C GLY A 45 8.81 -8.14 -6.42
N SER A 46 8.44 -8.34 -7.68
CA SER A 46 8.78 -9.58 -8.39
C SER A 46 10.22 -9.58 -8.89
N PRO A 47 11.00 -10.65 -8.62
CA PRO A 47 12.35 -10.79 -9.19
C PRO A 47 12.31 -10.98 -10.71
N LYS A 48 11.15 -11.31 -11.29
CA LYS A 48 10.95 -11.48 -12.74
C LYS A 48 10.81 -10.15 -13.49
N ARG A 49 10.81 -9.00 -12.79
CA ARG A 49 10.76 -7.65 -13.40
C ARG A 49 9.54 -7.51 -14.32
N ASP A 50 9.76 -7.15 -15.58
CA ASP A 50 8.71 -7.00 -16.59
C ASP A 50 8.00 -8.30 -16.96
N LYS A 51 8.66 -9.45 -16.76
CA LYS A 51 8.11 -10.79 -16.99
C LYS A 51 7.29 -11.30 -15.79
N SER A 52 7.04 -10.45 -14.79
CA SER A 52 6.22 -10.79 -13.64
C SER A 52 4.75 -10.95 -14.02
N ASP A 53 4.15 -12.07 -13.63
CA ASP A 53 2.72 -12.35 -13.83
C ASP A 53 1.85 -11.30 -13.13
N THR A 54 2.20 -10.95 -11.88
CA THR A 54 1.54 -9.88 -11.12
C THR A 54 1.68 -8.49 -11.78
N MET A 55 2.76 -8.25 -12.54
CA MET A 55 2.88 -7.01 -13.31
C MET A 55 1.94 -6.96 -14.52
N HIS A 56 1.58 -8.10 -15.11
CA HIS A 56 0.57 -8.11 -16.18
C HIS A 56 -0.77 -7.63 -15.65
N ILE A 57 -1.16 -8.09 -14.46
CA ILE A 57 -2.36 -7.62 -13.75
C ILE A 57 -2.24 -6.13 -13.42
N THR A 58 -1.08 -5.70 -12.92
CA THR A 58 -0.84 -4.29 -12.57
C THR A 58 -0.95 -3.37 -13.78
N ARG A 59 -0.41 -3.76 -14.93
CA ARG A 59 -0.54 -3.00 -16.19
C ARG A 59 -1.99 -2.93 -16.65
N ALA A 60 -2.73 -4.04 -16.60
CA ALA A 60 -4.15 -4.04 -16.94
C ALA A 60 -4.97 -3.10 -16.03
N PHE A 61 -4.66 -3.05 -14.74
CA PHE A 61 -5.26 -2.10 -13.80
C PHE A 61 -4.93 -0.64 -14.17
N LEU A 62 -3.66 -0.32 -14.42
CA LEU A 62 -3.21 1.01 -14.83
C LEU A 62 -3.86 1.44 -16.16
N ASP A 63 -3.95 0.53 -17.12
CA ASP A 63 -4.60 0.75 -18.41
C ASP A 63 -6.08 1.12 -18.23
N GLY A 64 -6.80 0.39 -17.38
CA GLY A 64 -8.20 0.72 -17.06
C GLY A 64 -8.36 2.08 -16.36
N MET A 65 -7.38 2.49 -15.55
CA MET A 65 -7.40 3.80 -14.91
C MET A 65 -7.17 4.98 -15.87
N LYS A 66 -6.68 4.75 -17.10
CA LYS A 66 -6.42 5.85 -18.07
C LYS A 66 -7.69 6.59 -18.45
N GLU A 67 -8.84 5.93 -18.35
CA GLU A 67 -10.15 6.52 -18.61
C GLU A 67 -10.57 7.54 -17.53
N ALA A 68 -10.00 7.45 -16.32
CA ALA A 68 -10.37 8.28 -15.19
C ALA A 68 -9.54 9.58 -15.11
N ALA A 69 -8.23 9.51 -15.37
CA ALA A 69 -7.32 10.66 -15.31
C ALA A 69 -6.03 10.40 -16.11
N PRO A 70 -5.33 11.45 -16.60
CA PRO A 70 -3.96 11.33 -17.07
C PRO A 70 -3.05 10.81 -15.95
N GLN A 71 -2.04 10.01 -16.32
CA GLN A 71 -1.15 9.35 -15.36
C GLN A 71 0.31 9.64 -15.69
N ASP A 72 1.10 9.91 -14.67
CA ASP A 72 2.56 9.91 -14.71
C ASP A 72 3.03 8.71 -13.88
N ILE A 73 3.55 7.68 -14.55
CA ILE A 73 3.82 6.37 -13.92
C ILE A 73 5.31 6.12 -13.89
N HIS A 74 5.84 5.87 -12.70
CA HIS A 74 7.19 5.35 -12.51
C HIS A 74 7.13 3.95 -11.88
N ILE A 75 7.96 3.04 -12.40
CA ILE A 75 8.02 1.66 -11.93
C ILE A 75 9.42 1.39 -11.39
N ILE A 76 9.49 1.03 -10.11
CA ILE A 76 10.71 0.56 -9.47
C ILE A 76 10.62 -0.96 -9.32
N HIS A 77 11.52 -1.68 -10.00
CA HIS A 77 11.76 -3.08 -9.68
C HIS A 77 12.59 -3.13 -8.40
N THR A 78 12.00 -3.56 -7.30
CA THR A 78 12.66 -3.52 -5.98
C THR A 78 13.93 -4.38 -5.85
N ILE A 79 14.24 -5.21 -6.85
CA ILE A 79 15.48 -5.97 -6.92
C ILE A 79 16.65 -5.19 -7.56
N ASP A 80 16.39 -4.02 -8.14
CA ASP A 80 17.39 -3.16 -8.77
C ASP A 80 18.11 -2.21 -7.82
N PRO A 81 17.40 -1.40 -7.01
CA PRO A 81 18.07 -0.45 -6.14
C PRO A 81 18.89 -1.18 -5.08
N HIS A 82 20.05 -0.62 -4.75
CA HIS A 82 20.81 -1.03 -3.60
C HIS A 82 20.14 -0.47 -2.35
N ILE A 83 19.52 -1.35 -1.56
CA ILE A 83 18.87 -1.02 -0.29
C ILE A 83 19.39 -1.98 0.76
N ASP A 84 20.10 -1.46 1.76
CA ASP A 84 20.53 -2.24 2.90
C ASP A 84 19.35 -2.58 3.81
N TYR A 85 19.47 -3.68 4.55
CA TYR A 85 18.47 -4.02 5.57
C TYR A 85 18.47 -3.01 6.71
N CYS A 86 17.26 -2.71 7.21
CA CYS A 86 17.11 -1.89 8.39
C CYS A 86 17.78 -2.56 9.60
N THR A 87 18.70 -1.84 10.25
CA THR A 87 19.44 -2.32 11.44
C THR A 87 18.73 -2.00 12.75
N GLY A 88 17.59 -1.31 12.72
CA GLY A 88 16.85 -0.93 13.93
C GLY A 88 17.62 0.06 14.83
N CYS A 89 18.54 0.87 14.28
CA CYS A 89 19.31 1.83 15.08
C CYS A 89 18.49 3.06 15.53
N PHE A 90 17.33 3.30 14.89
CA PHE A 90 16.38 4.39 15.18
C PHE A 90 16.95 5.82 15.05
N SER A 91 18.10 6.01 14.40
CA SER A 91 18.68 7.34 14.19
C SER A 91 17.72 8.26 13.41
N CYS A 92 17.18 7.76 12.30
CA CYS A 92 16.23 8.47 11.44
C CYS A 92 14.95 8.91 12.17
N MET A 93 14.50 8.16 13.18
CA MET A 93 13.30 8.47 13.96
C MET A 93 13.54 9.54 15.04
N ARG A 94 14.80 9.94 15.26
CA ARG A 94 15.22 10.92 16.28
C ARG A 94 15.79 12.20 15.69
N ASN A 95 16.14 12.18 14.40
CA ASN A 95 16.85 13.29 13.74
C ASN A 95 16.04 13.92 12.59
N GLY A 96 14.73 13.70 12.54
CA GLY A 96 13.87 14.26 11.50
C GLY A 96 13.94 13.53 10.16
N GLY A 97 14.34 12.26 10.14
CA GLY A 97 14.16 11.37 8.98
C GLY A 97 15.43 11.02 8.23
N THR A 98 16.61 11.44 8.69
CA THR A 98 17.86 11.11 7.99
C THR A 98 18.39 9.75 8.41
N CYS A 99 18.44 8.78 7.48
CA CYS A 99 19.02 7.47 7.74
C CYS A 99 20.56 7.50 7.72
N ILE A 100 21.18 6.53 8.41
CA ILE A 100 22.63 6.33 8.38
C ILE A 100 23.11 5.58 7.13
N HIS A 101 22.22 4.81 6.50
CA HIS A 101 22.52 4.14 5.23
C HIS A 101 22.47 5.19 4.13
N ASN A 102 23.54 5.26 3.35
CA ASN A 102 23.65 6.11 2.17
C ASN A 102 23.43 5.25 0.92
N ASP A 103 22.17 4.86 0.73
CA ASP A 103 21.71 3.92 -0.28
C ASP A 103 20.53 4.52 -1.09
N ASP A 104 20.01 3.79 -2.07
CA ASP A 104 19.01 4.31 -3.01
C ASP A 104 17.66 4.63 -2.34
N MET A 105 17.47 4.18 -1.09
CA MET A 105 16.24 4.42 -0.33
C MET A 105 15.92 5.92 -0.19
N LYS A 106 16.93 6.79 -0.11
CA LYS A 106 16.69 8.23 0.04
C LYS A 106 15.87 8.79 -1.11
N ALA A 107 16.27 8.50 -2.35
CA ALA A 107 15.54 8.96 -3.54
C ALA A 107 14.14 8.33 -3.61
N ILE A 108 14.03 7.04 -3.28
CA ILE A 108 12.75 6.32 -3.28
C ILE A 108 11.77 6.94 -2.27
N LEU A 109 12.23 7.38 -1.10
CA LEU A 109 11.37 8.07 -0.13
C LEU A 109 10.85 9.40 -0.65
N GLU A 110 11.68 10.15 -1.37
CA GLU A 110 11.26 11.40 -2.02
C GLU A 110 10.20 11.13 -3.08
N GLU A 111 10.37 10.10 -3.92
CA GLU A 111 9.37 9.68 -4.91
C GLU A 111 8.06 9.19 -4.27
N ILE A 112 8.14 8.45 -3.16
CA ILE A 112 6.96 8.04 -2.39
C ILE A 112 6.17 9.28 -1.95
N LEU A 113 6.83 10.26 -1.35
CA LEU A 113 6.19 11.47 -0.83
C LEU A 113 5.61 12.38 -1.93
N ASP A 114 6.13 12.31 -3.15
CA ASP A 114 5.64 13.07 -4.31
C ASP A 114 4.52 12.35 -5.08
N SER A 115 4.21 11.09 -4.73
CA SER A 115 3.22 10.28 -5.42
C SER A 115 1.79 10.48 -4.90
N ASP A 116 0.81 10.47 -5.80
CA ASP A 116 -0.61 10.42 -5.42
C ASP A 116 -1.05 8.97 -5.09
N LEU A 117 -0.49 7.99 -5.79
CA LEU A 117 -0.81 6.57 -5.65
C LEU A 117 0.46 5.73 -5.56
N LEU A 118 0.60 4.97 -4.49
CA LEU A 118 1.66 3.99 -4.28
C LEU A 118 1.12 2.57 -4.45
N ILE A 119 1.55 1.90 -5.53
CA ILE A 119 1.15 0.52 -5.84
C ILE A 119 2.23 -0.46 -5.38
N TRP A 120 1.87 -1.33 -4.45
CA TRP A 120 2.65 -2.48 -3.99
C TRP A 120 2.26 -3.70 -4.82
N SER A 121 3.00 -3.95 -5.90
CA SER A 121 2.74 -5.05 -6.83
C SER A 121 3.71 -6.19 -6.60
N PHE A 122 3.24 -7.35 -6.11
CA PHE A 122 4.15 -8.45 -5.80
C PHE A 122 3.52 -9.84 -5.85
N PRO A 123 4.30 -10.87 -6.22
CA PRO A 123 3.89 -12.25 -6.03
C PRO A 123 3.91 -12.61 -4.54
N LEU A 124 2.93 -13.38 -4.10
CA LEU A 124 2.85 -13.90 -2.74
C LEU A 124 3.96 -14.94 -2.49
N TYR A 125 4.98 -14.58 -1.72
CA TYR A 125 6.09 -15.46 -1.37
C TYR A 125 6.01 -15.81 0.11
N CYS A 126 5.89 -17.11 0.40
CA CYS A 126 5.75 -17.61 1.77
C CYS A 126 4.66 -16.86 2.58
N TYR A 127 3.49 -16.63 1.96
CA TYR A 127 2.35 -15.90 2.53
C TYR A 127 2.60 -14.40 2.81
N GLY A 128 3.67 -13.81 2.26
CA GLY A 128 3.99 -12.40 2.43
C GLY A 128 4.66 -11.77 1.22
N MET A 129 5.30 -10.62 1.46
CA MET A 129 6.05 -9.86 0.46
C MET A 129 7.39 -10.53 0.15
N PRO A 130 7.88 -10.44 -1.11
CA PRO A 130 9.26 -10.78 -1.45
C PRO A 130 10.27 -9.97 -0.63
N ALA A 131 11.43 -10.58 -0.34
CA ALA A 131 12.42 -9.99 0.56
C ALA A 131 12.91 -8.57 0.18
N PRO A 132 13.19 -8.25 -1.10
CA PRO A 132 13.60 -6.88 -1.47
C PRO A 132 12.49 -5.84 -1.21
N LEU A 133 11.23 -6.18 -1.50
CA LEU A 133 10.10 -5.31 -1.20
C LEU A 133 9.90 -5.13 0.31
N LYS A 134 10.09 -6.20 1.09
CA LYS A 134 10.01 -6.13 2.55
C LYS A 134 11.15 -5.28 3.13
N ALA A 135 12.36 -5.36 2.58
CA ALA A 135 13.47 -4.50 2.96
C ALA A 135 13.14 -3.02 2.71
N LEU A 136 12.59 -2.69 1.55
CA LEU A 136 12.11 -1.33 1.24
C LEU A 136 11.03 -0.88 2.24
N LEU A 137 10.02 -1.72 2.53
CA LEU A 137 9.00 -1.42 3.52
C LEU A 137 9.61 -1.13 4.90
N ASP A 138 10.53 -1.95 5.38
CA ASP A 138 11.22 -1.75 6.67
C ASP A 138 12.08 -0.48 6.68
N ARG A 139 12.54 -0.06 5.51
CA ARG A 139 13.35 1.15 5.33
C ARG A 139 12.52 2.42 5.14
N THR A 140 11.20 2.37 5.30
CA THR A 140 10.30 3.54 5.38
C THR A 140 10.30 4.24 6.75
N LEU A 141 10.98 3.68 7.76
CA LEU A 141 11.11 4.29 9.10
C LEU A 141 11.50 5.78 9.15
N PRO A 142 12.33 6.33 8.24
CA PRO A 142 12.54 7.77 8.09
C PRO A 142 11.27 8.64 8.12
N LEU A 143 10.13 8.12 7.67
CA LEU A 143 8.86 8.85 7.66
C LEU A 143 8.18 8.89 9.03
N SER A 144 8.69 8.18 10.03
CA SER A 144 8.12 8.03 11.37
C SER A 144 9.08 8.55 12.45
N SER A 145 8.56 9.19 13.49
CA SER A 145 9.33 9.64 14.65
C SER A 145 9.23 8.66 15.82
N MET A 146 10.07 8.80 16.83
CA MET A 146 9.96 8.02 18.07
C MET A 146 8.71 8.33 18.89
N ALA A 147 8.06 9.49 18.67
CA ALA A 147 6.82 9.83 19.35
C ALA A 147 5.70 8.90 18.89
N MET A 148 4.81 8.53 19.80
CA MET A 148 3.63 7.72 19.50
C MET A 148 2.37 8.48 19.85
N GLN A 149 1.34 8.26 19.06
CA GLN A 149 -0.01 8.74 19.31
C GLN A 149 -0.99 7.58 19.31
N LYS A 150 -2.09 7.75 20.07
CA LYS A 150 -3.20 6.80 20.06
C LYS A 150 -4.20 7.23 18.99
N VAL A 151 -4.54 6.30 18.10
CA VAL A 151 -5.57 6.49 17.06
C VAL A 151 -6.56 5.34 17.18
N GLY A 152 -7.78 5.66 17.62
CA GLY A 152 -8.77 4.63 17.95
C GLY A 152 -8.27 3.72 19.08
N ASP A 153 -8.16 2.42 18.79
CA ASP A 153 -7.69 1.37 19.69
C ASP A 153 -6.21 0.98 19.50
N ARG A 154 -5.51 1.60 18.54
CA ARG A 154 -4.10 1.32 18.23
C ARG A 154 -3.17 2.48 18.59
N TYR A 155 -1.89 2.17 18.60
CA TYR A 155 -0.80 3.14 18.65
C TYR A 155 -0.10 3.19 17.31
N GLU A 156 0.32 4.39 16.93
CA GLU A 156 1.13 4.61 15.74
C GLU A 156 2.22 5.65 16.04
N HIS A 157 3.29 5.61 15.26
CA HIS A 157 4.32 6.63 15.32
C HIS A 157 3.84 7.93 14.68
N VAL A 158 4.17 9.06 15.28
CA VAL A 158 3.89 10.38 14.70
C VAL A 158 4.77 10.55 13.46
N GLY A 159 4.16 10.90 12.33
CA GLY A 159 4.87 11.09 11.06
C GLY A 159 5.86 12.26 11.09
N GLN A 160 6.95 12.15 10.34
CA GLN A 160 7.96 13.20 10.13
C GLN A 160 7.79 13.92 8.78
N ALA A 161 6.82 13.50 7.96
CA ALA A 161 6.44 14.11 6.70
C ALA A 161 4.90 14.05 6.54
N ASP A 162 4.34 14.93 5.72
CA ASP A 162 2.93 14.86 5.34
C ASP A 162 2.76 13.98 4.09
N PHE A 163 2.16 12.82 4.30
CA PHE A 163 1.76 11.89 3.24
C PHE A 163 0.27 11.57 3.32
N SER A 164 -0.54 12.51 3.83
CA SER A 164 -2.00 12.35 3.96
C SER A 164 -2.74 12.26 2.61
N HIS A 165 -2.11 12.78 1.55
CA HIS A 165 -2.64 12.74 0.19
C HIS A 165 -2.47 11.37 -0.47
N LEU A 166 -1.41 10.63 -0.13
CA LEU A 166 -1.10 9.32 -0.71
C LEU A 166 -2.25 8.33 -0.56
N LYS A 167 -2.52 7.60 -1.64
CA LYS A 167 -3.34 6.39 -1.64
C LYS A 167 -2.46 5.17 -1.85
N TYR A 168 -2.91 4.04 -1.32
CA TYR A 168 -2.15 2.79 -1.34
C TYR A 168 -2.94 1.72 -2.06
N LEU A 169 -2.27 0.94 -2.91
CA LEU A 169 -2.88 -0.21 -3.56
C LEU A 169 -1.97 -1.42 -3.40
N MET A 170 -2.49 -2.51 -2.86
CA MET A 170 -1.84 -3.81 -2.95
C MET A 170 -2.39 -4.57 -4.16
N ILE A 171 -1.50 -5.04 -5.04
CA ILE A 171 -1.81 -6.06 -6.04
C ILE A 171 -0.92 -7.26 -5.74
N CYS A 172 -1.53 -8.32 -5.21
CA CYS A 172 -0.83 -9.52 -4.80
C CYS A 172 -1.27 -10.71 -5.64
N GLY A 173 -0.37 -11.26 -6.45
CA GLY A 173 -0.61 -12.43 -7.29
C GLY A 173 -0.09 -13.71 -6.66
N CYS A 174 -0.74 -14.85 -6.88
CA CYS A 174 -0.23 -16.14 -6.41
C CYS A 174 -0.65 -17.29 -7.32
N GLY A 175 0.22 -18.26 -7.56
CA GLY A 175 -0.11 -19.47 -8.31
C GLY A 175 -1.16 -20.38 -7.65
N PHE A 176 -1.64 -20.09 -6.44
CA PHE A 176 -2.73 -20.85 -5.82
C PHE A 176 -4.04 -20.71 -6.60
N PRO A 177 -4.93 -21.72 -6.51
CA PRO A 177 -6.11 -21.77 -7.37
C PRO A 177 -7.30 -20.98 -6.81
N ASN A 178 -7.17 -20.42 -5.61
CA ASN A 178 -8.13 -19.51 -5.00
C ASN A 178 -7.49 -18.65 -3.91
N SER A 179 -8.19 -17.61 -3.45
CA SER A 179 -7.69 -16.70 -2.41
C SER A 179 -7.91 -17.17 -0.96
N ARG A 180 -8.74 -18.18 -0.71
CA ARG A 180 -9.10 -18.57 0.68
C ARG A 180 -7.91 -19.22 1.38
N HIS A 181 -7.58 -18.74 2.57
CA HIS A 181 -6.48 -19.22 3.42
C HIS A 181 -5.09 -19.08 2.81
N ASN A 182 -4.93 -18.14 1.86
CA ASN A 182 -3.69 -17.92 1.15
C ASN A 182 -3.17 -16.49 1.29
N PHE A 183 -4.02 -15.47 1.26
CA PHE A 183 -3.59 -14.06 1.22
C PHE A 183 -3.74 -13.33 2.56
N GLU A 184 -4.46 -13.91 3.53
CA GLU A 184 -4.83 -13.27 4.79
C GLU A 184 -3.64 -12.67 5.55
N PRO A 185 -2.46 -13.33 5.64
CA PRO A 185 -1.31 -12.73 6.31
C PRO A 185 -0.79 -11.48 5.60
N ALA A 186 -0.71 -11.50 4.26
CA ALA A 186 -0.29 -10.36 3.45
C ALA A 186 -1.31 -9.21 3.54
N GLU A 187 -2.60 -9.51 3.48
CA GLU A 187 -3.66 -8.51 3.65
C GLU A 187 -3.62 -7.88 5.05
N ALA A 188 -3.47 -8.68 6.09
CA ALA A 188 -3.44 -8.20 7.46
C ALA A 188 -2.22 -7.29 7.69
N GLN A 189 -1.04 -7.69 7.20
CA GLN A 189 0.15 -6.85 7.24
C GLN A 189 -0.09 -5.52 6.51
N PHE A 190 -0.64 -5.57 5.28
CA PHE A 190 -0.88 -4.37 4.49
C PHE A 190 -1.85 -3.40 5.17
N LYS A 191 -2.97 -3.91 5.71
CA LYS A 191 -3.96 -3.11 6.46
C LYS A 191 -3.36 -2.48 7.71
N LEU A 192 -2.43 -3.16 8.37
CA LEU A 192 -1.74 -2.61 9.55
C LEU A 192 -0.74 -1.51 9.19
N CYS A 193 0.03 -1.71 8.12
CA CYS A 193 0.99 -0.73 7.59
C CYS A 193 0.31 0.51 7.00
N PHE A 194 -0.82 0.33 6.31
CA PHE A 194 -1.56 1.39 5.61
C PHE A 194 -3.01 1.44 6.09
N PRO A 195 -3.30 1.91 7.32
CA PRO A 195 -4.63 1.78 7.92
C PRO A 195 -5.75 2.57 7.21
N GLY A 196 -5.41 3.59 6.42
CA GLY A 196 -6.36 4.40 5.67
C GLY A 196 -5.97 4.55 4.21
N GLY A 197 -6.96 4.81 3.35
CA GLY A 197 -6.73 5.09 1.93
C GLY A 197 -6.12 3.93 1.14
N HIS A 198 -6.27 2.69 1.62
CA HIS A 198 -5.78 1.50 0.95
C HIS A 198 -6.87 0.77 0.17
N THR A 199 -6.47 0.16 -0.94
CA THR A 199 -7.24 -0.84 -1.68
C THR A 199 -6.40 -2.11 -1.80
N ILE A 200 -7.04 -3.27 -1.81
CA ILE A 200 -6.37 -4.57 -1.90
C ILE A 200 -6.99 -5.39 -3.02
N ILE A 201 -6.14 -5.91 -3.90
CA ILE A 201 -6.49 -6.84 -4.97
C ILE A 201 -5.61 -8.09 -4.81
N THR A 202 -6.23 -9.22 -4.52
CA THR A 202 -5.58 -10.54 -4.50
C THR A 202 -5.97 -11.31 -5.74
N VAL A 203 -5.00 -11.90 -6.44
CA VAL A 203 -5.26 -12.64 -7.68
C VAL A 203 -4.70 -14.06 -7.57
N PRO A 204 -5.58 -15.09 -7.48
CA PRO A 204 -5.16 -16.45 -7.75
C PRO A 204 -4.90 -16.60 -9.26
N GLU A 205 -3.68 -16.98 -9.61
CA GLU A 205 -3.15 -17.00 -10.98
C GLU A 205 -3.20 -18.39 -11.62
N SER A 206 -3.32 -19.51 -10.86
CA SER A 206 -3.53 -20.82 -11.53
C SER A 206 -4.82 -20.95 -12.32
N PRO A 207 -5.88 -20.14 -12.11
CA PRO A 207 -6.94 -20.01 -13.10
C PRO A 207 -6.49 -19.46 -14.46
N MET A 208 -5.43 -18.66 -14.48
CA MET A 208 -4.88 -18.04 -15.69
C MET A 208 -3.93 -18.99 -16.42
N PHE A 209 -3.28 -19.89 -15.69
CA PHE A 209 -2.45 -20.97 -16.24
C PHE A 209 -3.34 -22.20 -16.40
N ASN A 210 -3.76 -22.58 -17.62
CA ASN A 210 -4.59 -23.77 -17.93
C ASN A 210 -4.13 -25.07 -17.20
N ALA A 211 -4.43 -25.19 -15.91
CA ALA A 211 -4.19 -26.34 -15.07
C ALA A 211 -5.55 -27.04 -14.92
N PRO A 212 -5.71 -28.26 -15.43
CA PRO A 212 -6.97 -29.00 -15.34
C PRO A 212 -7.53 -29.07 -13.91
N GLU A 213 -6.64 -29.09 -12.91
CA GLU A 213 -6.96 -29.14 -11.48
C GLU A 213 -7.52 -27.81 -10.94
N ALA A 214 -7.20 -26.67 -11.57
CA ALA A 214 -7.70 -25.36 -11.17
C ALA A 214 -9.15 -25.14 -11.64
N ALA A 215 -9.59 -25.81 -12.70
CA ALA A 215 -10.91 -25.62 -13.33
C ALA A 215 -12.11 -25.77 -12.37
N VAL A 216 -11.95 -26.54 -11.28
CA VAL A 216 -13.00 -26.77 -10.29
C VAL A 216 -13.18 -25.57 -9.34
N VAL A 217 -12.15 -24.73 -9.18
CA VAL A 217 -12.13 -23.59 -8.24
C VAL A 217 -12.00 -22.23 -8.94
N THR A 218 -11.90 -22.22 -10.27
CA THR A 218 -11.82 -21.02 -11.13
C THR A 218 -13.17 -20.34 -11.40
N VAL A 219 -14.25 -20.74 -10.74
CA VAL A 219 -15.58 -20.19 -11.01
C VAL A 219 -15.52 -18.65 -10.87
N PRO A 220 -15.78 -17.89 -11.94
CA PRO A 220 -15.65 -16.43 -11.92
C PRO A 220 -16.52 -15.86 -10.83
N ARG A 221 -15.93 -15.08 -9.91
CA ARG A 221 -16.70 -14.17 -9.06
C ARG A 221 -16.89 -12.88 -9.85
N LEU A 222 -17.94 -12.86 -10.66
CA LEU A 222 -18.62 -11.63 -11.04
C LEU A 222 -19.76 -11.39 -10.03
#